data_AF-A0A6I2UV02-F1
#
_entry.id   AF-A0A6I2UV02-F1
#
_cell.length_a   1.000
_cell.length_b   1.000
_cell.length_c   1.000
_cell.angle_alpha   90.00
_cell.angle_beta   90.00
_cell.angle_gamma   90.00
#
_symmetry.space_group_name_H-M   'P 1'
#
loop_
_entity.id
_entity.type
_entity.pdbx_description
1 polymer ?
#
loop_
_entity_poly.entity_id
_entity_poly.type
_entity_poly.pdbx_seq_one_letter_code
_entity_poly.pdbx_strand_id
1 'polypeptide(L)'
;MNDKITATECYRLLENIGLPVEHIDTNRRYWFIRTQGGEYFDEFFLDGFVGIGDEDVPCVDEKDRTKELVEKVKESHPQATRALNQIHKFCKEIHKGDIVVIPSASSAQFAFGIIEEDEIYEEEAPSEEDILDGRCPYTRRRKTHWIQGIPKSRVDSKLYTFFRNQQKLSNVDGYGEFIERALNPFYVKEGIAHFTLSLVTPESPNAFDMPLYMNGILSRAKELYKDIGCNENDIKVQSRTNVQSAGLIELLGDPTFVALTSIVVIGLFGGQATFHHPSDDVYDGGVKTDGLAGFVLSLIDKFKDHNTIGDKQLKGAQDRLKVCDPRQSNTPKQKKKHRRNKKRK
;
A
#
# COMPACT_ATOMS: atom_id res chain seq x y z
N MET A 1 -13.55 -27.27 -25.33
CA MET A 1 -14.22 -26.12 -24.70
C MET A 1 -13.18 -25.53 -23.76
N ASN A 2 -12.54 -24.43 -24.15
CA ASN A 2 -11.70 -23.69 -23.21
C ASN A 2 -12.65 -22.87 -22.35
N ASP A 3 -12.78 -23.23 -21.08
CA ASP A 3 -13.42 -22.34 -20.11
C ASP A 3 -12.63 -21.04 -20.08
N LYS A 4 -13.34 -19.92 -20.24
CA LYS A 4 -12.73 -18.58 -20.30
C LYS A 4 -12.10 -18.29 -18.94
N ILE A 5 -10.78 -18.17 -18.89
CA ILE A 5 -10.09 -17.89 -17.64
C ILE A 5 -10.54 -16.52 -17.13
N THR A 6 -10.98 -16.50 -15.88
CA THR A 6 -11.52 -15.31 -15.21
C THR A 6 -10.42 -14.54 -14.49
N ALA A 7 -10.67 -13.26 -14.18
CA ALA A 7 -9.76 -12.46 -13.36
C ALA A 7 -9.47 -13.13 -12.00
N THR A 8 -10.48 -13.77 -11.40
CA THR A 8 -10.34 -14.51 -10.13
C THR A 8 -9.30 -15.63 -10.20
N GLU A 9 -9.21 -16.32 -11.32
CA GLU A 9 -8.22 -17.38 -11.53
C GLU A 9 -6.80 -16.81 -11.67
N CYS A 10 -6.66 -15.67 -12.34
CA CYS A 10 -5.39 -14.95 -12.41
C CYS A 10 -4.97 -14.42 -11.03
N TYR A 11 -5.90 -13.96 -10.20
CA TYR A 11 -5.61 -13.51 -8.84
C TYR A 11 -5.10 -14.63 -7.95
N ARG A 12 -5.74 -15.81 -7.97
CA ARG A 12 -5.25 -17.00 -7.26
C ARG A 12 -3.83 -17.37 -7.68
N LEU A 13 -3.53 -17.26 -8.97
CA LEU A 13 -2.18 -17.50 -9.47
C LEU A 13 -1.17 -16.48 -8.92
N LEU A 14 -1.51 -15.19 -8.91
CA LEU A 14 -0.67 -14.14 -8.32
C LEU A 14 -0.34 -14.43 -6.86
N GLU A 15 -1.36 -14.78 -6.06
CA GLU A 15 -1.19 -15.14 -4.66
C GLU A 15 -0.25 -16.35 -4.50
N ASN A 16 -0.45 -17.39 -5.31
CA ASN A 16 0.38 -18.60 -5.31
C ASN A 16 1.86 -18.33 -5.67
N ILE A 17 2.13 -17.33 -6.50
CA ILE A 17 3.51 -16.93 -6.86
C ILE A 17 4.07 -15.83 -5.95
N GLY A 18 3.39 -15.53 -4.85
CA GLY A 18 3.84 -14.65 -3.78
C GLY A 18 3.55 -13.17 -4.00
N LEU A 19 2.61 -12.81 -4.88
CA LEU A 19 2.12 -11.44 -5.03
C LEU A 19 0.72 -11.32 -4.40
N PRO A 20 0.57 -10.58 -3.28
CA PRO A 20 -0.75 -10.40 -2.66
C PRO A 20 -1.68 -9.61 -3.58
N VAL A 21 -2.97 -9.98 -3.57
CA VAL A 21 -4.03 -9.29 -4.32
C VAL A 21 -4.98 -8.63 -3.33
N GLU A 22 -4.84 -7.32 -3.16
CA GLU A 22 -5.66 -6.57 -2.21
C GLU A 22 -6.97 -6.09 -2.85
N HIS A 23 -8.10 -6.41 -2.24
CA HIS A 23 -9.41 -5.89 -2.65
C HIS A 23 -9.79 -4.70 -1.76
N ILE A 24 -9.77 -3.50 -2.35
CA ILE A 24 -9.99 -2.26 -1.61
C ILE A 24 -11.48 -1.97 -1.52
N ASP A 25 -11.98 -1.89 -0.29
CA ASP A 25 -13.36 -1.47 -0.01
C ASP A 25 -13.59 -0.04 -0.52
N THR A 26 -14.70 0.17 -1.22
CA THR A 26 -15.11 1.48 -1.75
C THR A 26 -15.43 2.49 -0.64
N ASN A 27 -15.76 2.01 0.56
CA ASN A 27 -16.07 2.84 1.72
C ASN A 27 -14.83 3.18 2.57
N ARG A 28 -13.67 2.58 2.30
CA ARG A 28 -12.43 2.84 3.03
C ARG A 28 -12.09 4.33 2.99
N ARG A 29 -11.90 4.92 4.17
CA ARG A 29 -11.48 6.31 4.33
C ARG A 29 -9.98 6.38 4.63
N TYR A 30 -9.42 7.56 4.38
CA TYR A 30 -8.01 7.84 4.58
C TYR A 30 -7.84 9.05 5.48
N TRP A 31 -7.01 8.90 6.50
CA TRP A 31 -6.81 9.90 7.53
C TRP A 31 -5.34 10.26 7.67
N PHE A 32 -5.07 11.54 7.84
CA PHE A 32 -3.74 12.03 8.18
C PHE A 32 -3.76 12.55 9.62
N ILE A 33 -2.91 11.99 10.47
CA ILE A 33 -2.78 12.38 11.88
C ILE A 33 -1.36 12.90 12.14
N ARG A 34 -1.25 14.09 12.70
CA ARG A 34 0.04 14.68 13.08
C ARG A 34 0.50 14.14 14.43
N THR A 35 1.79 13.89 14.51
CA THR A 35 2.52 13.36 15.68
C THR A 35 3.24 14.47 16.44
N GLN A 36 2.63 15.65 16.55
CA GLN A 36 3.22 16.84 17.21
C GLN A 36 4.64 17.16 16.70
N GLY A 37 4.76 17.52 15.43
CA GLY A 37 6.07 17.80 14.83
C GLY A 37 6.97 16.55 14.64
N GLY A 38 6.45 15.35 14.91
CA GLY A 38 7.17 14.08 14.81
C GLY A 38 7.54 13.46 16.15
N GLU A 39 7.31 14.16 17.26
CA GLU A 39 7.65 13.75 18.62
C GLU A 39 7.06 12.38 18.98
N TYR A 40 5.79 12.16 18.66
CA TYR A 40 5.08 10.92 19.02
C TYR A 40 5.09 9.86 17.92
N PHE A 41 5.87 10.05 16.85
CA PHE A 41 5.88 9.12 15.72
C PHE A 41 6.35 7.72 16.12
N ASP A 42 7.46 7.63 16.84
CA ASP A 42 8.04 6.33 17.22
C ASP A 42 7.14 5.60 18.21
N GLU A 43 6.56 6.29 19.20
CA GLU A 43 5.63 5.69 20.16
C GLU A 43 4.38 5.16 19.44
N PHE A 44 3.73 5.97 18.59
CA PHE A 44 2.56 5.54 17.83
C PHE A 44 2.88 4.31 16.96
N PHE A 45 4.00 4.38 16.23
CA PHE A 45 4.41 3.34 15.29
C PHE A 45 4.81 2.02 15.97
N LEU A 46 5.56 2.09 17.08
CA LEU A 46 6.08 0.91 17.76
C LEU A 46 5.05 0.26 18.68
N ASP A 47 4.19 1.07 19.30
CA ASP A 47 3.22 0.59 20.29
C ASP A 47 1.83 0.31 19.67
N GLY A 48 1.66 0.54 18.37
CA GLY A 48 0.49 0.08 17.62
C GLY A 48 -0.77 0.91 17.84
N PHE A 49 -0.64 2.24 17.92
CA PHE A 49 -1.78 3.13 18.08
C PHE A 49 -1.60 4.48 17.39
N VAL A 50 -2.70 5.21 17.25
CA VAL A 50 -2.70 6.66 17.01
C VAL A 50 -3.52 7.35 18.08
N GLY A 51 -3.04 8.49 18.57
CA GLY A 51 -3.72 9.28 19.58
C GLY A 51 -4.12 10.68 19.08
N ILE A 52 -5.07 11.29 19.78
CA ILE A 52 -5.42 12.70 19.59
C ILE A 52 -5.49 13.41 20.95
N GLY A 53 -4.81 14.55 21.06
CA GLY A 53 -4.85 15.39 22.26
C GLY A 53 -6.20 16.12 22.44
N ASP A 54 -6.19 17.19 23.24
CA ASP A 54 -7.36 18.02 23.60
C ASP A 54 -8.38 17.24 24.45
N GLU A 55 -7.87 16.59 25.50
CA GLU A 55 -8.56 15.69 26.44
C GLU A 55 -9.76 16.35 27.13
N ASP A 56 -9.72 17.67 27.26
CA ASP A 56 -10.80 18.51 27.80
C ASP A 56 -11.96 18.74 26.80
N VAL A 57 -11.78 18.39 25.52
CA VAL A 57 -12.79 18.53 24.47
C VAL A 57 -13.62 17.25 24.34
N PRO A 58 -14.94 17.29 24.55
CA PRO A 58 -15.76 16.10 24.59
C PRO A 58 -16.07 15.53 23.20
N CYS A 59 -16.31 14.21 23.21
CA CYS A 59 -16.62 13.40 22.05
C CYS A 59 -18.12 13.46 21.70
N VAL A 60 -18.58 14.57 21.12
CA VAL A 60 -20.01 14.83 20.84
C VAL A 60 -20.33 14.97 19.35
N ASP A 61 -21.54 14.58 18.96
CA ASP A 61 -22.06 14.81 17.61
C ASP A 61 -22.33 16.29 17.36
N GLU A 62 -22.30 16.72 16.10
CA GLU A 62 -22.53 18.12 15.74
C GLU A 62 -23.88 18.66 16.21
N LYS A 63 -24.93 17.83 16.12
CA LYS A 63 -26.29 18.16 16.60
C LYS A 63 -26.37 18.43 18.11
N ASP A 64 -25.45 17.87 18.90
CA ASP A 64 -25.44 17.95 20.36
C ASP A 64 -24.54 19.09 20.87
N ARG A 65 -23.93 19.87 19.96
CA ARG A 65 -23.06 20.99 20.32
C ARG A 65 -23.88 22.23 20.67
N THR A 66 -24.25 22.35 21.94
CA THR A 66 -24.91 23.54 22.47
C THR A 66 -23.99 24.77 22.43
N LYS A 67 -24.58 25.97 22.43
CA LYS A 67 -23.81 27.22 22.53
C LYS A 67 -22.95 27.26 23.80
N GLU A 68 -23.49 26.79 24.92
CA GLU A 68 -22.79 26.72 26.20
C GLU A 68 -21.56 25.81 26.13
N LEU A 69 -21.68 24.64 25.50
CA LEU A 69 -20.55 23.74 25.31
C LEU A 69 -19.45 24.41 24.46
N VAL A 70 -19.84 25.06 23.37
CA VAL A 70 -18.88 25.74 22.48
C VAL A 70 -18.15 26.85 23.22
N GLU A 71 -18.85 27.67 24.02
CA GLU A 71 -18.21 28.71 24.84
C GLU A 71 -17.28 28.12 25.90
N LYS A 72 -17.66 27.03 26.56
CA LYS A 72 -16.80 26.32 27.51
C LYS A 72 -15.50 25.84 26.84
N VAL A 73 -15.60 25.23 25.66
CA VAL A 73 -14.40 24.77 24.91
C VAL A 73 -13.55 25.96 24.45
N LYS A 74 -14.14 27.14 24.21
CA LYS A 74 -13.38 28.34 23.83
C LYS A 74 -12.45 28.85 24.93
N GLU A 75 -12.73 28.53 26.20
CA GLU A 75 -11.90 28.94 27.34
C GLU A 75 -10.47 28.38 27.24
N SER A 76 -10.33 27.12 26.80
CA SER A 76 -9.04 26.44 26.58
C SER A 76 -8.61 26.40 25.12
N HIS A 77 -9.56 26.42 24.18
CA HIS A 77 -9.32 26.31 22.74
C HIS A 77 -9.96 27.46 21.96
N PRO A 78 -9.21 28.54 21.63
CA PRO A 78 -9.76 29.69 20.90
C PRO A 78 -10.46 29.34 19.58
N GLN A 79 -10.08 28.22 18.95
CA GLN A 79 -10.75 27.64 17.78
C GLN A 79 -11.65 26.45 18.16
N ALA A 80 -12.56 26.64 19.11
CA ALA A 80 -13.39 25.57 19.69
C ALA A 80 -14.11 24.70 18.64
N THR A 81 -14.73 25.30 17.62
CA THR A 81 -15.41 24.55 16.55
C THR A 81 -14.43 23.62 15.82
N ARG A 82 -13.19 24.05 15.60
CA ARG A 82 -12.16 23.23 14.96
C ARG A 82 -11.69 22.11 15.89
N ALA A 83 -11.55 22.36 17.18
CA ALA A 83 -11.21 21.34 18.17
C ALA A 83 -12.32 20.27 18.22
N LEU A 84 -13.58 20.69 18.42
CA LEU A 84 -14.77 19.82 18.42
C LEU A 84 -14.88 18.99 17.13
N ASN A 85 -14.64 19.59 15.96
CA ASN A 85 -14.64 18.87 14.69
C ASN A 85 -13.56 17.80 14.58
N GLN A 86 -12.34 18.09 15.06
CA GLN A 86 -11.25 17.11 15.03
C GLN A 86 -11.52 15.95 15.99
N ILE A 87 -12.00 16.25 17.20
CA ILE A 87 -12.36 15.22 18.17
C ILE A 87 -13.53 14.37 17.68
N HIS A 88 -14.57 14.99 17.13
CA HIS A 88 -15.70 14.27 16.55
C HIS A 88 -15.26 13.31 15.45
N LYS A 89 -14.44 13.77 14.50
CA LYS A 89 -13.87 12.91 13.45
C LYS A 89 -13.13 11.72 14.02
N PHE A 90 -12.21 11.97 14.96
CA PHE A 90 -11.43 10.91 15.59
C PHE A 90 -12.33 9.90 16.29
N CYS A 91 -13.33 10.37 17.03
CA CYS A 91 -14.23 9.53 17.79
C CYS A 91 -15.26 8.75 16.97
N LYS A 92 -15.83 9.38 15.93
CA LYS A 92 -17.10 8.96 15.32
C LYS A 92 -17.01 8.70 13.81
N GLU A 93 -16.01 9.24 13.13
CA GLU A 93 -15.88 9.09 11.67
C GLU A 93 -14.75 8.14 11.24
N ILE A 94 -13.72 7.96 12.06
CA ILE A 94 -12.69 6.94 11.83
C ILE A 94 -13.26 5.57 12.24
N HIS A 95 -13.21 4.62 11.32
CA HIS A 95 -13.74 3.28 11.51
C HIS A 95 -12.67 2.21 11.28
N LYS A 96 -12.96 0.99 11.73
CA LYS A 96 -12.17 -0.19 11.41
C LYS A 96 -12.00 -0.33 9.90
N GLY A 97 -10.77 -0.61 9.47
CA GLY A 97 -10.44 -0.79 8.05
C GLY A 97 -10.04 0.50 7.32
N ASP A 98 -10.18 1.66 7.95
CA ASP A 98 -9.63 2.92 7.45
C ASP A 98 -8.11 2.94 7.51
N ILE A 99 -7.49 3.68 6.60
CA ILE A 99 -6.04 3.88 6.57
C ILE A 99 -5.68 5.18 7.29
N VAL A 100 -4.74 5.10 8.21
CA VAL A 100 -4.14 6.26 8.88
C VAL A 100 -2.69 6.45 8.43
N VAL A 101 -2.34 7.71 8.17
CA VAL A 101 -1.01 8.14 7.77
C VAL A 101 -0.48 9.12 8.82
N ILE A 102 0.71 8.83 9.35
CA ILE A 102 1.40 9.72 10.30
C ILE A 102 2.77 10.15 9.75
N PRO A 103 3.20 11.40 9.96
CA PRO A 103 4.52 11.88 9.57
C PRO A 103 5.54 11.68 10.70
N SER A 104 6.80 11.42 10.34
CA SER A 104 7.92 11.50 11.29
C SER A 104 8.41 12.95 11.47
N ALA A 105 9.39 13.13 12.37
CA ALA A 105 10.09 14.41 12.54
C ALA A 105 10.63 14.95 11.21
N SER A 106 10.48 16.28 11.03
CA SER A 106 10.79 16.99 9.79
C SER A 106 10.18 16.38 8.53
N SER A 107 9.12 15.58 8.67
CA SER A 107 8.44 14.92 7.56
C SER A 107 9.37 14.00 6.75
N ALA A 108 10.39 13.42 7.39
CA ALA A 108 11.37 12.58 6.72
C ALA A 108 10.75 11.27 6.20
N GLN A 109 9.75 10.74 6.90
CA GLN A 109 9.06 9.49 6.59
C GLN A 109 7.57 9.62 6.86
N PHE A 110 6.79 8.76 6.20
CA PHE A 110 5.40 8.49 6.52
C PHE A 110 5.29 7.07 7.06
N ALA A 111 4.47 6.86 8.08
CA ALA A 111 3.98 5.53 8.42
C ALA A 111 2.51 5.41 8.03
N PHE A 112 2.16 4.24 7.52
CA PHE A 112 0.82 3.90 7.07
C PHE A 112 0.33 2.71 7.88
N GLY A 113 -0.85 2.85 8.47
CA GLY A 113 -1.48 1.81 9.28
C GLY A 113 -2.95 1.67 8.95
N ILE A 114 -3.53 0.54 9.35
CA ILE A 114 -4.95 0.24 9.26
C ILE A 114 -5.55 0.25 10.66
N ILE A 115 -6.70 0.91 10.82
CA ILE A 115 -7.43 0.97 12.09
C ILE A 115 -8.04 -0.40 12.36
N GLU A 116 -7.78 -0.97 13.54
CA GLU A 116 -8.19 -2.35 13.86
C GLU A 116 -9.63 -2.44 14.39
N GLU A 117 -10.11 -1.38 15.04
CA GLU A 117 -11.33 -1.37 15.85
C GLU A 117 -12.11 -0.06 15.66
N ASP A 118 -13.45 -0.13 15.70
CA ASP A 118 -14.34 1.04 15.53
C ASP A 118 -14.35 1.95 16.76
N GLU A 119 -14.18 1.37 17.95
CA GLU A 119 -14.18 2.11 19.21
C GLU A 119 -12.81 2.73 19.50
N ILE A 120 -12.83 3.88 20.16
CA ILE A 120 -11.63 4.42 20.80
C ILE A 120 -11.44 3.74 22.16
N TYR A 121 -10.20 3.68 22.63
CA TYR A 121 -9.92 3.36 24.02
C TYR A 121 -9.24 4.55 24.71
N GLU A 122 -9.36 4.59 26.03
CA GLU A 122 -8.67 5.56 26.88
C GLU A 122 -7.54 4.87 27.62
N GLU A 123 -6.31 5.33 27.39
CA GLU A 123 -5.12 4.95 28.13
C GLU A 123 -5.00 5.78 29.42
N GLU A 124 -4.41 5.21 30.47
CA GLU A 124 -4.09 5.96 31.67
C GLU A 124 -3.13 7.13 31.34
N ALA A 125 -3.43 8.30 31.91
CA ALA A 125 -2.59 9.48 31.73
C ALA A 125 -1.18 9.18 32.29
N PRO A 126 -0.11 9.42 31.51
CA PRO A 126 1.25 9.23 32.00
C PRO A 126 1.58 10.22 33.13
N SER A 127 2.56 9.88 33.96
CA SER A 127 3.03 10.79 35.00
C SER A 127 3.69 12.04 34.38
N GLU A 128 3.76 13.14 35.15
CA GLU A 128 4.46 14.34 34.67
C GLU A 128 5.93 14.06 34.33
N GLU A 129 6.60 13.18 35.09
CA GLU A 129 7.97 12.75 34.82
C GLU A 129 8.07 12.00 33.49
N ASP A 130 7.14 11.08 33.20
CA ASP A 130 7.11 10.36 31.91
C ASP A 130 6.90 11.32 30.73
N ILE A 131 6.03 12.33 30.88
CA ILE A 131 5.77 13.33 29.84
C ILE A 131 7.03 14.16 29.59
N LEU A 132 7.74 14.57 30.65
CA LEU A 132 9.03 15.27 30.54
C LEU A 132 10.10 14.42 29.86
N ASP A 133 10.05 13.10 30.05
CA ASP A 133 10.89 12.11 29.37
C ASP A 133 10.43 11.80 27.92
N GLY A 134 9.37 12.46 27.45
CA GLY A 134 8.90 12.42 26.05
C GLY A 134 7.80 11.40 25.78
N ARG A 135 7.17 10.81 26.81
CA ARG A 135 6.00 9.93 26.63
C ARG A 135 4.79 10.74 26.16
N CYS A 136 4.04 10.19 25.21
CA CYS A 136 2.87 10.83 24.66
C CYS A 136 1.78 11.02 25.74
N PRO A 137 1.30 12.25 25.97
CA PRO A 137 0.27 12.52 26.97
C PRO A 137 -1.15 12.16 26.49
N TYR A 138 -1.31 11.72 25.23
CA TYR A 138 -2.63 11.51 24.66
C TYR A 138 -3.25 10.22 25.17
N THR A 139 -4.37 10.36 25.88
CA THR A 139 -5.10 9.24 26.48
C THR A 139 -6.10 8.62 25.51
N ARG A 140 -6.74 9.42 24.65
CA ARG A 140 -7.66 8.89 23.62
C ARG A 140 -6.90 8.31 22.45
N ARG A 141 -7.05 7.00 22.25
CA ARG A 141 -6.27 6.24 21.28
C ARG A 141 -7.15 5.34 20.42
N ARG A 142 -6.66 5.07 19.22
CA ARG A 142 -7.18 4.05 18.31
C ARG A 142 -6.11 3.02 18.03
N LYS A 143 -6.46 1.75 18.18
CA LYS A 143 -5.57 0.64 17.89
C LYS A 143 -5.31 0.56 16.39
N THR A 144 -4.04 0.47 16.02
CA THR A 144 -3.57 0.61 14.65
C THR A 144 -2.56 -0.48 14.33
N HIS A 145 -2.84 -1.25 13.28
CA HIS A 145 -1.86 -2.15 12.70
C HIS A 145 -0.99 -1.39 11.69
N TRP A 146 0.28 -1.21 12.00
CA TRP A 146 1.21 -0.52 11.09
C TRP A 146 1.69 -1.44 9.98
N ILE A 147 1.37 -1.07 8.74
CA ILE A 147 1.73 -1.84 7.53
C ILE A 147 3.21 -1.58 7.20
N GLN A 148 3.60 -0.31 7.10
CA GLN A 148 4.97 0.07 6.77
C GLN A 148 5.29 1.55 7.06
N GLY A 149 6.58 1.83 7.21
CA GLY A 149 7.15 3.17 7.16
C GLY A 149 7.89 3.40 5.82
N ILE A 150 7.53 4.43 5.08
CA ILE A 150 8.10 4.78 3.78
C ILE A 150 8.82 6.14 3.87
N PRO A 151 10.08 6.25 3.45
CA PRO A 151 10.75 7.54 3.31
C PRO A 151 9.98 8.47 2.39
N LYS A 152 9.93 9.76 2.74
CA LYS A 152 9.25 10.78 1.92
C LYS A 152 9.68 10.74 0.45
N SER A 153 10.96 10.52 0.18
CA SER A 153 11.51 10.43 -1.18
C SER A 153 10.99 9.26 -2.02
N ARG A 154 10.27 8.30 -1.42
CA ARG A 154 9.76 7.09 -2.10
C ARG A 154 8.24 7.06 -2.22
N VAL A 155 7.53 8.08 -1.74
CA VAL A 155 6.07 8.19 -1.94
C VAL A 155 5.76 9.23 -3.02
N ASP A 156 4.53 9.23 -3.53
CA ASP A 156 4.14 10.24 -4.51
C ASP A 156 4.23 11.66 -3.92
N SER A 157 4.82 12.58 -4.68
CA SER A 157 4.95 14.00 -4.33
C SER A 157 3.62 14.69 -3.98
N LYS A 158 2.48 14.18 -4.46
CA LYS A 158 1.13 14.62 -4.09
C LYS A 158 0.87 14.45 -2.60
N LEU A 159 1.43 13.42 -1.96
CA LEU A 159 1.32 13.24 -0.50
C LEU A 159 2.08 14.33 0.28
N TYR A 160 3.00 15.07 -0.35
CA TYR A 160 3.72 16.16 0.32
C TYR A 160 2.82 17.33 0.70
N THR A 161 1.62 17.42 0.14
CA THR A 161 0.64 18.44 0.52
C THR A 161 0.15 18.27 1.96
N PHE A 162 0.25 17.06 2.54
CA PHE A 162 -0.10 16.80 3.94
C PHE A 162 0.66 17.72 4.90
N PHE A 163 1.90 18.06 4.56
CA PHE A 163 2.75 18.93 5.38
C PHE A 163 2.27 20.38 5.45
N ARG A 164 1.49 20.84 4.46
CA ARG A 164 0.93 22.20 4.46
C ARG A 164 -0.28 22.32 5.39
N ASN A 165 -0.96 21.21 5.68
CA ASN A 165 -2.18 21.21 6.47
C ASN A 165 -1.88 21.26 7.96
N GLN A 166 -2.14 22.38 8.63
CA GLN A 166 -1.85 22.61 10.06
C GLN A 166 -2.84 21.94 11.04
N GLN A 167 -3.81 21.15 10.57
CA GLN A 167 -4.72 20.40 11.44
C GLN A 167 -4.03 19.16 12.04
N LYS A 168 -4.40 18.80 13.27
CA LYS A 168 -3.92 17.59 13.96
C LYS A 168 -4.46 16.34 13.28
N LEU A 169 -5.72 16.38 12.85
CA LEU A 169 -6.39 15.31 12.11
C LEU A 169 -7.02 15.87 10.83
N SER A 170 -6.93 15.13 9.73
CA SER A 170 -7.57 15.49 8.46
C SER A 170 -8.01 14.26 7.68
N ASN A 171 -9.19 14.37 7.06
CA ASN A 171 -9.60 13.43 6.03
C ASN A 171 -8.79 13.73 4.75
N VAL A 172 -8.25 12.68 4.14
CA VAL A 172 -7.39 12.75 2.95
C VAL A 172 -7.84 11.76 1.87
N ASP A 173 -9.14 11.49 1.75
CA ASP A 173 -9.66 10.52 0.77
C ASP A 173 -9.29 10.87 -0.67
N GLY A 174 -9.20 12.17 -0.99
CA GLY A 174 -8.73 12.65 -2.29
C GLY A 174 -7.29 12.23 -2.63
N TYR A 175 -6.56 11.65 -1.68
CA TYR A 175 -5.23 11.09 -1.87
C TYR A 175 -5.19 9.56 -1.81
N GLY A 176 -6.35 8.90 -1.69
CA GLY A 176 -6.48 7.46 -1.54
C GLY A 176 -5.76 6.68 -2.64
N GLU A 177 -5.83 7.10 -3.90
CA GLU A 177 -5.09 6.43 -4.99
C GLU A 177 -3.57 6.43 -4.75
N PHE A 178 -3.01 7.53 -4.26
CA PHE A 178 -1.58 7.66 -4.02
C PHE A 178 -1.14 6.84 -2.80
N ILE A 179 -2.03 6.71 -1.81
CA ILE A 179 -1.81 5.90 -0.61
C ILE A 179 -1.85 4.41 -0.97
N GLU A 180 -2.91 3.94 -1.64
CA GLU A 180 -3.04 2.52 -2.00
C GLU A 180 -1.91 2.06 -2.92
N ARG A 181 -1.50 2.92 -3.84
CA ARG A 181 -0.35 2.66 -4.72
C ARG A 181 0.98 2.59 -3.99
N ALA A 182 1.12 3.30 -2.86
CA ALA A 182 2.29 3.20 -2.01
C ALA A 182 2.26 1.94 -1.13
N LEU A 183 1.07 1.42 -0.81
CA LEU A 183 0.88 0.26 0.05
C LEU A 183 0.98 -1.06 -0.72
N ASN A 184 0.30 -1.15 -1.85
CA ASN A 184 -0.01 -2.42 -2.49
C ASN A 184 0.70 -2.53 -3.84
N PRO A 185 1.50 -3.59 -4.08
CA PRO A 185 2.05 -3.85 -5.40
C PRO A 185 0.96 -4.22 -6.41
N PHE A 186 -0.11 -4.87 -5.96
CA PHE A 186 -1.29 -5.18 -6.76
C PHE A 186 -2.56 -5.00 -5.93
N TYR A 187 -3.56 -4.32 -6.47
CA TYR A 187 -4.86 -4.16 -5.81
C TYR A 187 -6.01 -3.97 -6.80
N VAL A 188 -7.23 -4.23 -6.35
CA VAL A 188 -8.47 -4.05 -7.10
C VAL A 188 -9.35 -3.07 -6.36
N LYS A 189 -9.79 -2.02 -7.04
CA LYS A 189 -10.71 -1.01 -6.49
C LYS A 189 -11.77 -0.67 -7.53
N GLU A 190 -13.04 -0.71 -7.13
CA GLU A 190 -14.18 -0.39 -8.02
C GLU A 190 -14.17 -1.18 -9.35
N GLY A 191 -13.71 -2.44 -9.29
CA GLY A 191 -13.61 -3.32 -10.46
C GLY A 191 -12.42 -3.03 -11.39
N ILE A 192 -11.55 -2.09 -11.04
CA ILE A 192 -10.32 -1.77 -11.77
C ILE A 192 -9.14 -2.39 -11.02
N ALA A 193 -8.30 -3.15 -11.74
CA ALA A 193 -7.05 -3.66 -11.18
C ALA A 193 -5.92 -2.65 -11.40
N HIS A 194 -5.02 -2.58 -10.43
CA HIS A 194 -3.85 -1.72 -10.40
C HIS A 194 -2.61 -2.57 -10.09
N PHE A 195 -1.53 -2.35 -10.82
CA PHE A 195 -0.24 -2.99 -10.61
C PHE A 195 0.89 -1.96 -10.63
N THR A 196 1.75 -1.99 -9.62
CA THR A 196 2.80 -0.98 -9.43
C THR A 196 4.20 -1.58 -9.58
N LEU A 197 5.05 -0.85 -10.30
CA LEU A 197 6.45 -1.19 -10.53
C LEU A 197 7.31 -0.05 -9.98
N SER A 198 8.14 -0.38 -8.99
CA SER A 198 9.13 0.56 -8.46
C SER A 198 10.44 0.45 -9.24
N LEU A 199 10.99 1.59 -9.62
CA LEU A 199 12.29 1.71 -10.31
C LEU A 199 13.26 2.45 -9.40
N VAL A 200 14.42 1.84 -9.12
CA VAL A 200 15.44 2.43 -8.23
C VAL A 200 16.71 2.72 -9.03
N THR A 201 16.59 3.52 -10.08
CA THR A 201 17.76 4.04 -10.80
C THR A 201 18.34 5.22 -10.02
N PRO A 202 19.67 5.30 -9.82
CA PRO A 202 20.32 6.44 -9.17
C PRO A 202 20.43 7.67 -10.08
N GLU A 203 20.29 7.45 -11.40
CA GLU A 203 20.33 8.46 -12.45
C GLU A 203 19.12 8.30 -13.37
N SER A 204 18.88 9.29 -14.23
CA SER A 204 17.84 9.20 -15.26
C SER A 204 18.09 7.97 -16.15
N PRO A 205 17.09 7.09 -16.32
CA PRO A 205 17.24 5.89 -17.15
C PRO A 205 17.49 6.27 -18.61
N ASN A 206 18.10 5.35 -19.38
CA ASN A 206 18.18 5.51 -20.82
C ASN A 206 16.77 5.61 -21.41
N ALA A 207 16.57 6.56 -22.34
CA ALA A 207 15.27 6.85 -22.94
C ALA A 207 14.63 5.65 -23.66
N PHE A 208 15.40 4.64 -24.06
CA PHE A 208 14.91 3.43 -24.72
C PHE A 208 14.59 2.27 -23.76
N ASP A 209 15.15 2.27 -22.55
CA ASP A 209 14.99 1.14 -21.62
C ASP A 209 13.56 1.02 -21.13
N MET A 210 12.95 2.14 -20.73
CA MET A 210 11.56 2.19 -20.27
C MET A 210 10.56 1.74 -21.35
N PRO A 211 10.56 2.33 -22.57
CA PRO A 211 9.71 1.85 -23.66
C PRO A 211 9.95 0.38 -24.01
N LEU A 212 11.20 -0.09 -24.03
CA LEU A 212 11.51 -1.49 -24.33
C LEU A 212 10.94 -2.43 -23.27
N TYR A 213 11.11 -2.09 -21.99
CA TYR A 213 10.58 -2.88 -20.89
C TYR A 213 9.05 -2.93 -20.92
N MET A 214 8.40 -1.76 -21.01
CA MET A 214 6.93 -1.66 -21.03
C MET A 214 6.32 -2.36 -22.24
N ASN A 215 6.86 -2.15 -23.44
CA ASN A 215 6.36 -2.83 -24.64
C ASN A 215 6.55 -4.35 -24.55
N GLY A 216 7.68 -4.79 -23.97
CA GLY A 216 7.98 -6.21 -23.78
C GLY A 216 6.98 -6.90 -22.85
N ILE A 217 6.70 -6.32 -21.68
CA ILE A 217 5.76 -6.94 -20.72
C ILE A 217 4.31 -6.89 -21.23
N LEU A 218 3.90 -5.80 -21.89
CA LEU A 218 2.53 -5.64 -22.41
C LEU A 218 2.27 -6.52 -23.63
N SER A 219 3.25 -6.66 -24.54
CA SER A 219 3.10 -7.54 -25.71
C SER A 219 2.94 -9.01 -25.28
N ARG A 220 3.74 -9.46 -24.31
CA ARG A 220 3.60 -10.80 -23.73
C ARG A 220 2.23 -10.97 -23.09
N ALA A 221 1.81 -10.03 -22.24
CA ALA A 221 0.48 -10.09 -21.63
C ALA A 221 -0.65 -10.13 -22.66
N LYS A 222 -0.50 -9.43 -23.79
CA LYS A 222 -1.46 -9.43 -24.91
C LYS A 222 -1.56 -10.81 -25.58
N GLU A 223 -0.43 -11.49 -25.80
CA GLU A 223 -0.42 -12.87 -26.29
C GLU A 223 -1.14 -13.82 -25.32
N LEU A 224 -0.85 -13.71 -24.02
CA LEU A 224 -1.52 -14.52 -22.99
C LEU A 224 -3.03 -14.24 -22.93
N TYR A 225 -3.42 -12.98 -23.06
CA TYR A 225 -4.82 -12.56 -23.05
C TYR A 225 -5.59 -13.18 -24.22
N LYS A 226 -4.97 -13.27 -25.40
CA LYS A 226 -5.52 -13.96 -26.56
C LYS A 226 -5.64 -15.46 -26.33
N ASP A 227 -4.63 -16.09 -25.74
CA ASP A 227 -4.59 -17.53 -25.49
C ASP A 227 -5.70 -18.02 -24.56
N ILE A 228 -6.15 -17.18 -23.63
CA ILE A 228 -7.28 -17.48 -22.74
C ILE A 228 -8.65 -17.21 -23.37
N GLY A 229 -8.70 -16.92 -24.68
CA GLY A 229 -9.92 -16.68 -25.42
C GLY A 229 -10.51 -15.28 -25.26
N CYS A 230 -9.73 -14.32 -24.73
CA CYS A 230 -10.14 -12.92 -24.70
C CYS A 230 -9.70 -12.18 -25.98
N ASN A 231 -10.49 -11.20 -26.41
CA ASN A 231 -10.19 -10.42 -27.61
C ASN A 231 -9.25 -9.26 -27.27
N GLU A 232 -8.08 -9.23 -27.89
CA GLU A 232 -7.08 -8.20 -27.65
C GLU A 232 -7.55 -6.76 -27.93
N ASN A 233 -8.56 -6.58 -28.77
CA ASN A 233 -9.13 -5.26 -29.05
C ASN A 233 -9.97 -4.72 -27.87
N ASP A 234 -10.33 -5.57 -26.93
CA ASP A 234 -11.10 -5.19 -25.73
C ASP A 234 -10.18 -4.72 -24.59
N ILE A 235 -8.85 -4.82 -24.75
CA ILE A 235 -7.89 -4.43 -23.73
C ILE A 235 -7.99 -2.93 -23.46
N LYS A 236 -8.36 -2.58 -22.23
CA LYS A 236 -8.35 -1.22 -21.71
C LYS A 236 -7.38 -1.13 -20.55
N VAL A 237 -6.18 -0.63 -20.82
CA VAL A 237 -5.13 -0.40 -19.81
C VAL A 237 -4.57 1.01 -19.95
N GLN A 238 -4.35 1.68 -18.82
CA GLN A 238 -3.68 2.97 -18.73
C GLN A 238 -2.35 2.80 -18.00
N SER A 239 -1.38 3.64 -18.36
CA SER A 239 -0.09 3.72 -17.67
C SER A 239 0.06 5.11 -17.07
N ARG A 240 0.42 5.18 -15.78
CA ARG A 240 0.82 6.42 -15.10
C ARG A 240 2.27 6.27 -14.66
N THR A 241 3.10 7.24 -14.98
CA THR A 241 4.54 7.15 -14.70
C THR A 241 5.02 8.43 -14.02
N ASN A 242 5.69 8.29 -12.87
CA ASN A 242 6.48 9.37 -12.30
C ASN A 242 7.91 9.28 -12.84
N VAL A 243 8.31 10.29 -13.64
CA VAL A 243 9.57 10.29 -14.43
C VAL A 243 10.80 10.65 -13.57
N GLN A 244 10.61 11.03 -12.31
CA GLN A 244 11.72 11.31 -11.40
C GLN A 244 12.41 10.02 -10.94
N SER A 245 13.73 10.05 -10.75
CA SER A 245 14.51 8.96 -10.16
C SER A 245 14.53 9.13 -8.63
N ALA A 246 14.12 8.16 -7.79
CA ALA A 246 13.46 6.88 -8.06
C ALA A 246 11.98 7.04 -8.47
N GLY A 247 11.53 6.26 -9.45
CA GLY A 247 10.24 6.43 -10.12
C GLY A 247 9.28 5.25 -9.91
N LEU A 248 7.98 5.51 -10.03
CA LEU A 248 6.94 4.49 -9.95
C LEU A 248 6.14 4.49 -11.26
N ILE A 249 5.92 3.30 -11.81
CA ILE A 249 5.00 3.04 -12.91
C ILE A 249 3.78 2.34 -12.33
N GLU A 250 2.60 2.77 -12.75
CA GLU A 250 1.33 2.14 -12.43
C GLU A 250 0.63 1.74 -13.73
N LEU A 251 0.24 0.47 -13.82
CA LEU A 251 -0.64 -0.07 -14.84
C LEU A 251 -2.01 -0.30 -14.22
N LEU A 252 -3.07 0.29 -14.79
CA LEU A 252 -4.42 0.16 -14.26
C LEU A 252 -5.46 -0.03 -15.38
N GLY A 253 -6.47 -0.84 -15.13
CA GLY A 253 -7.51 -1.12 -16.12
C GLY A 253 -8.15 -2.49 -15.96
N ASP A 254 -8.32 -3.19 -17.09
CA ASP A 254 -8.94 -4.52 -17.14
C ASP A 254 -8.30 -5.50 -16.13
N PRO A 255 -9.08 -6.03 -15.17
CA PRO A 255 -8.66 -7.01 -14.18
C PRO A 255 -7.78 -8.15 -14.68
N THR A 256 -8.21 -8.80 -15.76
CA THR A 256 -7.55 -9.99 -16.29
C THR A 256 -6.23 -9.62 -16.95
N PHE A 257 -6.22 -8.57 -17.77
CA PHE A 257 -5.02 -8.11 -18.47
C PHE A 257 -3.95 -7.58 -17.53
N VAL A 258 -4.32 -6.80 -16.51
CA VAL A 258 -3.37 -6.29 -15.51
C VAL A 258 -2.78 -7.43 -14.68
N ALA A 259 -3.58 -8.45 -14.33
CA ALA A 259 -3.09 -9.64 -13.64
C ALA A 259 -2.10 -10.44 -14.51
N LEU A 260 -2.41 -10.68 -15.79
CA LEU A 260 -1.49 -11.34 -16.74
C LEU A 260 -0.18 -10.56 -16.89
N THR A 261 -0.24 -9.23 -16.95
CA THR A 261 0.95 -8.39 -17.00
C THR A 261 1.81 -8.53 -15.74
N SER A 262 1.16 -8.68 -14.58
CA SER A 262 1.84 -8.89 -13.30
C SER A 262 2.53 -10.26 -13.23
N ILE A 263 1.87 -11.31 -13.76
CA ILE A 263 2.43 -12.65 -13.93
C ILE A 263 3.68 -12.62 -14.83
N VAL A 264 3.61 -11.88 -15.95
CA VAL A 264 4.75 -11.66 -16.86
C VAL A 264 5.93 -11.06 -16.11
N VAL A 265 5.71 -10.01 -15.32
CA VAL A 265 6.79 -9.37 -14.56
C VAL A 265 7.40 -10.31 -13.53
N ILE A 266 6.58 -11.05 -12.78
CA ILE A 266 7.08 -12.00 -11.77
C ILE A 266 7.91 -13.11 -12.41
N GLY A 267 7.49 -13.60 -13.57
CA GLY A 267 8.26 -14.57 -14.37
C GLY A 267 9.68 -14.07 -14.70
N LEU A 268 9.86 -12.77 -14.94
CA LEU A 268 11.18 -12.19 -15.25
C LEU A 268 12.14 -12.18 -14.06
N PHE A 269 11.64 -11.93 -12.85
CA PHE A 269 12.45 -11.97 -11.62
C PHE A 269 12.93 -13.37 -11.24
N GLY A 270 12.38 -14.40 -11.87
CA GLY A 270 12.61 -15.77 -11.47
C GLY A 270 11.81 -16.10 -10.20
N GLY A 271 11.09 -17.21 -10.25
CA GLY A 271 10.49 -17.82 -9.09
C GLY A 271 11.06 -19.20 -8.93
N GLN A 272 11.67 -19.48 -7.77
CA GLN A 272 11.36 -20.71 -7.05
C GLN A 272 9.87 -20.67 -6.75
N ALA A 273 9.04 -20.89 -7.76
CA ALA A 273 7.80 -21.51 -7.43
C ALA A 273 8.20 -22.94 -7.07
N THR A 274 8.18 -23.25 -5.78
CA THR A 274 7.70 -24.57 -5.38
C THR A 274 6.24 -24.64 -5.85
N PHE A 275 6.05 -24.68 -7.16
CA PHE A 275 4.90 -25.34 -7.73
C PHE A 275 5.11 -26.77 -7.25
N HIS A 276 4.40 -27.17 -6.18
CA HIS A 276 4.26 -28.59 -5.92
C HIS A 276 3.71 -29.13 -7.23
N HIS A 277 4.56 -29.80 -7.99
CA HIS A 277 4.14 -30.46 -9.19
C HIS A 277 3.11 -31.46 -8.68
N PRO A 278 1.90 -31.53 -9.25
CA PRO A 278 0.95 -32.58 -8.88
C PRO A 278 1.48 -34.00 -9.14
N SER A 279 2.72 -34.15 -9.63
CA SER A 279 3.41 -35.44 -9.74
C SER A 279 3.94 -35.93 -8.40
N ASP A 280 4.10 -35.04 -7.41
CA ASP A 280 4.64 -35.42 -6.12
C ASP A 280 3.60 -36.14 -5.24
N ASP A 281 2.31 -36.10 -5.63
CA ASP A 281 1.19 -36.77 -4.94
C ASP A 281 0.31 -37.66 -5.84
N VAL A 282 0.78 -38.10 -7.02
CA VAL A 282 -0.01 -39.01 -7.88
C VAL A 282 0.81 -40.21 -8.31
N TYR A 283 0.93 -41.17 -7.39
CA TYR A 283 1.07 -42.57 -7.75
C TYR A 283 -0.33 -43.17 -7.92
N ASP A 284 -0.57 -43.67 -9.13
CA ASP A 284 -1.66 -44.54 -9.58
C ASP A 284 -3.07 -43.93 -9.69
N GLY A 285 -3.58 -43.93 -10.93
CA GLY A 285 -5.01 -43.74 -11.20
C GLY A 285 -5.52 -42.30 -11.35
N GLY A 286 -5.24 -41.69 -12.50
CA GLY A 286 -6.14 -40.72 -13.15
C GLY A 286 -6.50 -39.46 -12.36
N VAL A 287 -5.57 -38.49 -12.32
CA VAL A 287 -5.87 -37.15 -11.83
C VAL A 287 -6.06 -36.20 -13.02
N LYS A 288 -7.26 -35.61 -13.11
CA LYS A 288 -7.48 -34.39 -13.91
C LYS A 288 -6.49 -33.34 -13.40
N THR A 289 -5.44 -33.07 -14.15
CA THR A 289 -4.65 -31.86 -13.96
C THR A 289 -5.61 -30.68 -14.07
N ASP A 290 -5.86 -29.97 -12.97
CA ASP A 290 -6.68 -28.76 -13.01
C ASP A 290 -6.19 -27.86 -14.15
N GLY A 291 -7.10 -27.43 -15.03
CA GLY A 291 -6.76 -26.72 -16.26
C GLY A 291 -5.87 -25.49 -16.05
N LEU A 292 -5.97 -24.88 -14.85
CA LEU A 292 -5.12 -23.81 -14.35
C LEU A 292 -3.63 -24.19 -14.25
N ALA A 293 -3.28 -25.35 -13.70
CA ALA A 293 -1.88 -25.76 -13.53
C ALA A 293 -1.22 -26.07 -14.89
N GLY A 294 -1.96 -26.73 -15.78
CA GLY A 294 -1.53 -26.96 -17.17
C GLY A 294 -1.38 -25.65 -17.96
N PHE A 295 -2.29 -24.70 -17.75
CA PHE A 295 -2.20 -23.37 -18.36
C PHE A 295 -0.99 -22.59 -17.84
N VAL A 296 -0.73 -22.57 -16.53
CA VAL A 296 0.44 -21.91 -15.93
C VAL A 296 1.76 -22.48 -16.45
N LEU A 297 1.86 -23.80 -16.58
CA LEU A 297 3.03 -24.43 -17.20
C LEU A 297 3.18 -24.04 -18.67
N SER A 298 2.07 -23.97 -19.42
CA SER A 298 2.07 -23.49 -20.80
C SER A 298 2.46 -21.99 -20.92
N LEU A 299 2.09 -21.17 -19.92
CA LEU A 299 2.50 -19.76 -19.83
C LEU A 299 4.02 -19.67 -19.65
N ILE A 300 4.57 -20.44 -18.71
CA ILE A 300 6.01 -20.49 -18.40
C ILE A 300 6.83 -20.93 -19.62
N ASP A 301 6.34 -21.89 -20.41
CA ASP A 301 7.03 -22.31 -21.63
C ASP A 301 6.90 -21.29 -22.77
N LYS A 302 5.77 -20.58 -22.88
CA LYS A 302 5.61 -19.47 -23.84
C LYS A 302 6.48 -18.24 -23.55
N PHE A 303 6.94 -18.05 -22.32
CA PHE A 303 7.89 -16.98 -22.00
C PHE A 303 9.23 -17.09 -22.74
N LYS A 304 9.66 -18.31 -23.10
CA LYS A 304 11.01 -18.55 -23.65
C LYS A 304 11.17 -18.12 -25.12
N ASP A 305 10.08 -18.02 -25.90
CA ASP A 305 10.11 -17.84 -27.35
C ASP A 305 9.26 -16.65 -27.86
N HIS A 306 9.38 -15.47 -27.22
CA HIS A 306 8.63 -14.29 -27.69
C HIS A 306 9.28 -13.63 -28.92
N ASN A 307 8.53 -13.51 -30.02
CA ASN A 307 9.05 -13.12 -31.34
C ASN A 307 9.45 -11.64 -31.49
N THR A 308 8.97 -10.74 -30.63
CA THR A 308 9.22 -9.28 -30.76
C THR A 308 10.36 -8.75 -29.87
N ILE A 309 10.33 -9.03 -28.56
CA ILE A 309 11.37 -8.64 -27.60
C ILE A 309 11.79 -9.88 -26.81
N GLY A 310 13.02 -10.34 -27.07
CA GLY A 310 13.56 -11.56 -26.45
C GLY A 310 13.87 -11.38 -24.97
N ASP A 311 13.89 -12.49 -24.22
CA ASP A 311 14.13 -12.51 -22.77
C ASP A 311 15.39 -11.77 -22.36
N LYS A 312 16.47 -11.93 -23.12
CA LYS A 312 17.75 -11.27 -22.84
C LYS A 312 17.65 -9.75 -22.92
N GLN A 313 16.92 -9.23 -23.90
CA GLN A 313 16.71 -7.78 -24.04
C GLN A 313 15.83 -7.25 -22.93
N LEU A 314 14.75 -7.96 -22.61
CA LEU A 314 13.79 -7.57 -21.59
C LEU A 314 14.39 -7.59 -20.18
N LYS A 315 15.08 -8.67 -19.81
CA LYS A 315 15.85 -8.75 -18.55
C LYS A 315 16.96 -7.71 -18.49
N GLY A 316 17.67 -7.48 -19.61
CA GLY A 316 18.68 -6.43 -19.68
C GLY A 316 18.11 -5.03 -19.39
N ALA A 317 16.91 -4.72 -19.89
CA ALA A 317 16.23 -3.47 -19.55
C ALA A 317 15.76 -3.45 -18.08
N GLN A 318 15.18 -4.54 -17.59
CA GLN A 318 14.79 -4.70 -16.18
C GLN A 318 15.95 -4.38 -15.22
N ASP A 319 17.14 -4.93 -15.51
CA ASP A 319 18.35 -4.74 -14.71
C ASP A 319 18.85 -3.29 -14.77
N ARG A 320 18.90 -2.69 -15.97
CA ARG A 320 19.31 -1.28 -16.15
C ARG A 320 18.36 -0.30 -15.46
N LEU A 321 17.06 -0.58 -15.54
CA LEU A 321 16.01 0.16 -14.86
C LEU A 321 15.93 -0.12 -13.35
N LYS A 322 16.66 -1.14 -12.87
CA LYS A 322 16.63 -1.58 -11.46
C LYS A 322 15.20 -1.72 -10.95
N VAL A 323 14.37 -2.41 -11.74
CA VAL A 323 12.98 -2.71 -11.36
C VAL A 323 13.02 -3.54 -10.08
N CYS A 324 12.28 -3.16 -9.05
CA CYS A 324 12.15 -3.95 -7.83
C CYS A 324 11.22 -5.14 -8.06
N ASP A 325 11.55 -6.27 -7.43
CA ASP A 325 10.64 -7.41 -7.35
C ASP A 325 9.37 -6.99 -6.57
N PRO A 326 8.17 -6.97 -7.19
CA PRO A 326 6.96 -6.51 -6.55
C PRO A 326 6.49 -7.42 -5.40
N ARG A 327 7.02 -8.65 -5.30
CA ARG A 327 6.78 -9.56 -4.18
C ARG A 327 7.56 -9.17 -2.93
N GLN A 328 8.60 -8.37 -3.09
CA GLN A 328 9.50 -7.94 -2.01
C GLN A 328 9.29 -6.47 -1.62
N SER A 329 8.39 -5.75 -2.30
CA SER A 329 8.17 -4.35 -2.00
C SER A 329 7.53 -4.18 -0.62
N ASN A 330 8.02 -3.15 0.08
CA ASN A 330 7.41 -2.47 1.22
C ASN A 330 7.69 -2.93 2.67
N THR A 331 8.51 -3.95 2.92
CA THR A 331 8.98 -4.22 4.30
C THR A 331 10.39 -3.66 4.52
N PRO A 332 10.59 -2.60 5.34
CA PRO A 332 11.90 -2.36 5.93
C PRO A 332 12.24 -3.57 6.79
N LYS A 333 13.33 -4.29 6.47
CA LYS A 333 13.90 -5.31 7.37
C LYS A 333 14.13 -4.65 8.73
N GLN A 334 13.32 -5.03 9.73
CA GLN A 334 13.43 -4.57 11.11
C GLN A 334 14.84 -4.90 11.62
N LYS A 335 15.75 -3.91 11.65
CA LYS A 335 16.93 -4.00 12.50
C LYS A 335 16.45 -3.67 13.90
N LYS A 336 16.16 -4.70 14.71
CA LYS A 336 16.07 -4.60 16.17
C LYS A 336 17.38 -3.97 16.67
N LYS A 337 17.41 -2.65 16.84
CA LYS A 337 18.43 -2.00 17.66
C LYS A 337 18.10 -2.35 19.09
N HIS A 338 18.76 -3.38 19.63
CA HIS A 338 18.86 -3.55 21.06
C HIS A 338 19.35 -2.23 21.67
N ARG A 339 18.47 -1.54 22.41
CA ARG A 339 18.86 -0.51 23.38
C ARG A 339 19.81 -1.17 24.37
N ARG A 340 21.12 -1.01 24.14
CA ARG A 340 22.13 -1.28 25.17
C ARG A 340 21.95 -0.21 26.25
N ASN A 341 21.43 -0.63 27.40
CA ASN A 341 21.49 0.10 28.66
C ASN A 341 22.90 0.67 28.87
N LYS A 342 23.04 1.98 28.73
CA LYS A 342 24.15 2.71 29.35
C LYS A 342 23.72 3.07 30.77
N LYS A 343 23.90 2.13 31.69
CA LYS A 343 24.22 2.50 33.08
C LYS A 343 25.63 3.08 33.07
N ARG A 344 25.76 4.37 33.37
CA ARG A 344 26.97 4.99 33.94
C ARG A 344 26.54 5.48 35.32
N LYS A 345 27.00 4.86 36.41
CA LYS A 345 28.29 5.12 37.09
C LYS A 345 28.54 6.61 37.26
#